data_AF-A0A3D3EWD6-F1
#
_entry.id   AF-A0A3D3EWD6-F1
#
_cell.length_a   1.000
_cell.length_b   1.000
_cell.length_c   1.000
_cell.angle_alpha   90.00
_cell.angle_beta   90.00
_cell.angle_gamma   90.00
#
_symmetry.space_group_name_H-M   'P 1'
#
loop_
_entity.id
_entity.type
_entity.pdbx_description
1 polymer ?
#
loop_
_entity_poly.entity_id
_entity_poly.type
_entity_poly.pdbx_seq_one_letter_code
_entity_poly.pdbx_strand_id
1 'polypeptide(L)'
;AGTDIAKEVFKTVDPELKITLYRKDGDRVRPKDEIMRVEGKAASILQAERTALNFLQRLSGIASQTRRMVDAMAGTNAKLLDT
;
A
#
# COMPACT_ATOMS: atom_id res chain seq x y z
N ALA A 1 -2.32 -0.40 -2.88
CA ALA A 1 -2.56 -1.80 -2.48
C ALA A 1 -1.63 -2.09 -1.33
N GLY A 2 -2.15 -2.51 -0.17
CA GLY A 2 -1.40 -2.73 1.05
C GLY A 2 -1.44 -1.58 2.07
N THR A 3 -2.28 -0.55 1.89
CA THR A 3 -2.37 0.56 2.87
C THR A 3 -2.93 0.13 4.21
N ASP A 4 -3.90 -0.78 4.21
CA ASP A 4 -4.54 -1.27 5.43
C ASP A 4 -3.59 -2.19 6.21
N ILE A 5 -2.84 -3.04 5.51
CA ILE A 5 -1.84 -3.90 6.13
C ILE A 5 -0.71 -3.07 6.75
N ALA A 6 -0.20 -2.06 6.03
CA ALA A 6 0.82 -1.18 6.59
C ALA A 6 0.33 -0.43 7.83
N LYS A 7 -0.93 0.05 7.81
CA LYS A 7 -1.55 0.66 9.00
C LYS A 7 -1.57 -0.31 10.18
N GLU A 8 -1.93 -1.57 9.95
CA GLU A 8 -1.95 -2.57 11.03
C GLU A 8 -0.56 -2.94 11.53
N VAL A 9 0.46 -2.96 10.67
CA VAL A 9 1.86 -3.15 11.11
C VAL A 9 2.25 -2.07 12.12
N PHE A 10 1.98 -0.80 11.81
CA PHE A 10 2.25 0.30 12.75
C PHE A 10 1.44 0.18 14.05
N LYS A 11 0.13 -0.14 13.96
CA LYS A 11 -0.72 -0.30 15.14
C LYS A 11 -0.36 -1.50 16.01
N THR A 12 0.19 -2.55 15.42
CA THR A 12 0.67 -3.74 16.15
C THR A 12 1.92 -3.41 16.96
N VAL A 13 2.83 -2.61 16.41
CA VAL A 13 4.04 -2.17 17.12
C VAL A 13 3.71 -1.17 18.22
N ASP A 14 2.88 -0.17 17.92
CA ASP A 14 2.49 0.85 18.88
C ASP A 14 1.08 1.39 18.57
N PRO A 15 0.07 1.01 19.37
CA PRO A 15 -1.31 1.46 19.20
C PRO A 15 -1.49 2.98 19.32
N GLU A 16 -0.58 3.69 19.98
CA GLU A 16 -0.64 5.15 20.17
C GLU A 16 -0.22 5.94 18.93
N LEU A 17 0.40 5.31 17.93
CA LEU A 17 0.79 5.97 16.69
C LEU A 17 -0.43 6.55 15.97
N LYS A 18 -0.37 7.83 15.62
CA LYS A 18 -1.38 8.49 14.78
C LYS A 18 -1.05 8.22 13.33
N ILE A 19 -2.02 7.69 12.58
CA ILE A 19 -1.85 7.31 11.18
C ILE A 19 -2.93 8.00 10.37
N THR A 20 -2.52 8.76 9.36
CA THR A 20 -3.40 9.42 8.39
C THR A 20 -3.17 8.81 7.02
N LEU A 21 -4.23 8.29 6.40
CA LEU A 21 -4.20 7.73 5.04
C LEU A 21 -4.65 8.80 4.03
N TYR A 22 -3.81 9.09 3.04
CA TYR A 22 -4.12 10.04 1.96
C TYR A 22 -4.52 9.35 0.65
N ARG A 23 -4.18 8.07 0.52
CA ARG A 23 -4.54 7.21 -0.62
C ARG A 23 -5.11 5.90 -0.12
N LYS A 24 -6.07 5.36 -0.85
CA LYS A 24 -6.70 4.08 -0.58
C LYS A 24 -6.19 3.03 -1.54
N ASP A 25 -6.40 1.77 -1.19
CA ASP A 25 -6.09 0.66 -2.08
C ASP A 25 -6.94 0.72 -3.36
N GLY A 26 -6.24 0.67 -4.51
CA GLY A 26 -6.84 0.82 -5.84
C GLY A 26 -6.63 2.19 -6.47
N ASP A 27 -6.26 3.21 -5.68
CA ASP A 27 -5.97 4.55 -6.20
C ASP A 27 -4.76 4.54 -7.13
N ARG A 28 -4.80 5.37 -8.18
CA ARG A 28 -3.60 5.66 -8.99
C ARG A 28 -2.72 6.62 -8.21
N VAL A 29 -1.47 6.21 -7.98
CA VAL A 29 -0.44 7.01 -7.33
C VAL A 29 0.60 7.46 -8.34
N ARG A 30 1.10 8.69 -8.17
CA ARG A 30 2.18 9.29 -8.97
C ARG A 30 3.44 9.45 -8.13
N PRO A 31 4.63 9.55 -8.75
CA PRO A 31 5.84 9.90 -8.02
C PRO A 31 5.62 11.17 -7.20
N LYS A 32 6.11 11.16 -5.95
CA LYS A 32 5.94 12.23 -4.93
C LYS A 32 4.57 12.32 -4.26
N ASP A 33 3.60 11.45 -4.59
CA ASP A 33 2.37 11.38 -3.82
C ASP A 33 2.63 10.90 -2.39
N GLU A 34 2.06 11.60 -1.40
CA GLU A 34 1.97 11.09 -0.04
C GLU A 34 0.89 10.00 0.02
N ILE A 35 1.27 8.80 0.47
CA ILE A 35 0.33 7.67 0.64
C ILE A 35 -0.24 7.66 2.05
N MET A 36 0.63 7.88 3.05
CA MET A 36 0.32 7.79 4.47
C MET A 36 1.24 8.72 5.26
N ARG A 37 0.74 9.30 6.35
CA ARG A 37 1.52 9.99 7.38
C ARG A 37 1.40 9.25 8.70
N VAL A 38 2.52 9.08 9.39
CA VAL A 38 2.60 8.42 10.70
C VAL A 38 3.28 9.38 11.69
N GLU A 39 2.68 9.56 12.86
CA GLU A 39 3.13 10.50 13.90
C GLU A 39 3.12 9.82 15.27
N GLY A 40 4.18 10.04 16.06
CA GLY A 40 4.32 9.46 17.40
C GLY A 40 5.77 9.17 17.77
N LYS A 41 5.99 8.14 18.59
CA LYS A 41 7.33 7.75 19.08
C LYS A 41 8.22 7.31 17.90
N ALA A 42 9.36 7.99 17.73
CA ALA A 42 10.28 7.71 16.62
C ALA A 42 10.78 6.27 16.62
N ALA A 43 11.08 5.69 17.80
CA ALA A 43 11.51 4.31 17.92
C ALA A 43 10.46 3.32 17.39
N SER A 44 9.19 3.51 17.75
CA SER A 44 8.07 2.70 17.27
C SER A 44 7.90 2.80 15.75
N ILE A 45 8.02 4.01 15.19
CA ILE A 45 7.93 4.24 13.75
C ILE A 45 9.04 3.50 13.00
N LEU A 46 10.30 3.69 13.42
CA LEU A 46 11.46 3.06 12.78
C LEU A 46 11.44 1.53 12.90
N GLN A 47 10.93 1.00 14.01
CA GLN A 47 10.77 -0.45 14.21
C GLN A 47 9.77 -1.06 13.22
N ALA A 48 8.67 -0.36 12.93
CA ALA A 48 7.61 -0.82 12.02
C ALA A 48 7.90 -0.54 10.54
N GLU A 49 8.71 0.48 10.23
CA GLU A 49 8.89 1.04 8.89
C GLU A 49 9.20 -0.01 7.84
N ARG A 50 10.27 -0.80 8.02
CA ARG A 50 10.71 -1.77 7.00
C ARG A 50 9.64 -2.80 6.69
N THR A 51 8.96 -3.30 7.71
CA THR A 51 7.88 -4.29 7.55
C THR A 51 6.69 -3.68 6.81
N ALA A 52 6.25 -2.48 7.22
CA ALA A 52 5.14 -1.77 6.58
C ALA A 52 5.45 -1.46 5.10
N LEU A 53 6.65 -0.96 4.82
CA LEU A 53 7.10 -0.66 3.45
C LEU A 53 7.21 -1.91 2.59
N ASN A 54 7.70 -3.03 3.12
CA ASN A 54 7.77 -4.30 2.38
C ASN A 54 6.38 -4.75 1.90
N PHE A 55 5.36 -4.67 2.77
CA PHE A 55 3.98 -5.00 2.39
C PHE A 55 3.45 -4.04 1.32
N LEU A 56 3.60 -2.73 1.53
CA LEU A 56 3.16 -1.71 0.56
C LEU A 56 3.79 -1.90 -0.81
N GLN A 57 5.11 -2.08 -0.86
CA GLN A 57 5.87 -2.25 -2.10
C GLN A 57 5.45 -3.52 -2.84
N ARG A 58 5.37 -4.65 -2.15
CA ARG A 58 5.03 -5.93 -2.77
C ARG A 58 3.60 -5.92 -3.31
N LEU A 59 2.63 -5.51 -2.50
CA LEU A 59 1.22 -5.50 -2.90
C LEU A 59 0.94 -4.45 -3.97
N SER A 60 1.54 -3.26 -3.87
CA SER A 60 1.41 -2.22 -4.90
C SER A 60 2.08 -2.63 -6.21
N GLY A 61 3.20 -3.34 -6.15
CA GLY A 61 3.87 -3.90 -7.32
C GLY A 61 2.97 -4.88 -8.07
N ILE A 62 2.37 -5.83 -7.34
CA ILE A 62 1.41 -6.80 -7.92
C ILE A 62 0.22 -6.05 -8.51
N ALA A 63 -0.45 -5.18 -7.75
CA ALA A 63 -1.64 -4.46 -8.22
C ALA A 63 -1.36 -3.59 -9.44
N SER A 64 -0.20 -2.94 -9.50
CA SER A 64 0.22 -2.13 -10.64
C SER A 64 0.46 -2.98 -11.89
N GLN A 65 1.07 -4.16 -11.72
CA GLN A 65 1.31 -5.10 -12.81
C GLN A 65 0.00 -5.72 -13.33
N THR A 66 -0.88 -6.15 -12.43
CA THR A 66 -2.23 -6.63 -12.76
C THR A 66 -3.01 -5.56 -13.52
N ARG A 67 -2.96 -4.29 -13.08
CA ARG A 67 -3.60 -3.18 -13.79
C ARG A 67 -3.05 -3.02 -15.21
N ARG A 68 -1.74 -3.09 -15.41
CA ARG A 68 -1.14 -3.02 -16.75
C ARG A 68 -1.65 -4.12 -17.69
N MET A 69 -1.79 -5.34 -17.19
CA MET A 69 -2.34 -6.46 -17.98
C MET A 69 -3.81 -6.24 -18.32
N VAL A 70 -4.62 -5.78 -17.35
CA VAL A 70 -6.04 -5.45 -17.57
C VAL A 70 -6.19 -4.31 -18.58
N ASP A 71 -5.38 -3.25 -18.45
CA ASP A 71 -5.38 -2.10 -19.36
C ASP A 71 -4.99 -2.55 -20.79
N ALA A 72 -4.06 -3.51 -20.94
CA ALA A 72 -3.66 -4.06 -22.25
C ALA A 72 -4.74 -4.92 -22.93
N MET A 73 -5.69 -5.49 -22.16
CA MET A 73 -6.82 -6.26 -22.67
C MET A 73 -8.09 -5.41 -22.87
N ALA A 74 -7.98 -4.08 -22.72
CA ALA A 74 -9.10 -3.18 -22.89
C ALA A 74 -9.76 -3.37 -24.28
N GLY A 75 -11.10 -3.47 -24.28
CA GLY A 75 -11.88 -3.73 -25.50
C GLY A 75 -12.13 -5.21 -25.81
N THR A 76 -11.63 -6.13 -25.00
CA THR A 76 -11.95 -7.56 -25.08
C THR A 76 -12.93 -7.99 -23.97
N ASN A 77 -13.58 -9.14 -24.14
CA ASN A 77 -14.39 -9.78 -23.08
C ASN A 77 -13.55 -10.67 -22.14
N ALA A 78 -12.22 -10.62 -22.25
CA ALA A 78 -11.33 -11.44 -21.43
C ALA A 78 -11.27 -10.91 -19.99
N LYS A 79 -11.18 -11.84 -19.03
CA LYS A 79 -10.94 -11.52 -17.60
C LYS A 79 -9.59 -12.07 -17.18
N LEU A 80 -8.83 -11.24 -16.46
CA LEU A 80 -7.58 -11.67 -15.84
C LEU A 80 -7.89 -12.46 -14.56
N LEU A 81 -7.28 -13.63 -14.40
CA LEU A 81 -7.37 -14.47 -13.21
C LEU A 81 -5.98 -14.64 -12.58
N ASP A 82 -5.95 -14.93 -11.29
CA ASP A 82 -4.75 -15.33 -10.56
C ASP A 82 -4.57 -16.87 -10.58
N THR A 83 -3.55 -17.36 -9.88
CA THR A 83 -3.21 -18.79 -9.77
C THR A 83 -2.84 -19.10 -8.34
#